data_AF-A0A9X1XES4-F1
#
_entry.id   AF-A0A9X1XES4-F1
#
_cell.length_a   1.000
_cell.length_b   1.000
_cell.length_c   1.000
_cell.angle_alpha   90.00
_cell.angle_beta   90.00
_cell.angle_gamma   90.00
#
_symmetry.space_group_name_H-M   'P 1'
#
loop_
_entity.id
_entity.type
_entity.pdbx_description
1 polymer ?
#
loop_
_entity_poly.entity_id
_entity_poly.type
_entity_poly.pdbx_seq_one_letter_code
_entity_poly.pdbx_strand_id
1 'polypeptide(L)' 'MENQGLIIRKQFMEIPPRVEYSLTKAGEDLIPSLKSLAEWGKSMQN' A
#
# COMPACT_ATOMS: atom_id res chain seq x y z
N MET A 1 -7.06 3.64 -4.03
CA MET A 1 -5.92 3.81 -3.12
C MET A 1 -5.08 5.04 -3.47
N GLU A 2 -4.76 5.31 -4.74
CA GLU A 2 -4.12 6.58 -5.15
C GLU A 2 -5.01 7.80 -4.87
N ASN A 3 -6.26 7.80 -5.36
CA ASN A 3 -7.24 8.86 -5.09
C ASN A 3 -7.67 8.98 -3.61
N GLN A 4 -7.21 8.06 -2.77
CA GLN A 4 -7.47 8.09 -1.32
C GLN A 4 -6.24 8.55 -0.52
N GLY A 5 -5.18 9.00 -1.19
CA GLY A 5 -3.98 9.51 -0.54
C GLY A 5 -3.16 8.46 0.19
N LEU A 6 -3.29 7.17 -0.18
CA LEU A 6 -2.55 6.06 0.43
C LEU A 6 -1.34 5.63 -0.40
N ILE A 7 -1.34 5.96 -1.70
CA ILE A 7 -0.30 5.57 -2.64
C ILE A 7 0.23 6.81 -3.37
N ILE A 8 1.55 6.91 -3.46
CA ILE A 8 2.27 7.88 -4.28
C ILE A 8 2.64 7.20 -5.60
N ARG A 9 2.26 7.84 -6.70
CA ARG A 9 2.69 7.44 -8.05
C ARG A 9 3.78 8.36 -8.55
N LYS A 10 4.93 7.80 -8.91
CA LYS A 10 6.05 8.56 -9.48
C LYS A 10 6.39 8.02 -10.86
N GLN A 11 6.32 8.88 -11.87
CA GLN A 11 6.66 8.55 -13.24
C GLN A 11 8.07 9.05 -13.56
N PHE A 12 8.89 8.19 -14.15
CA PHE A 12 10.25 8.50 -14.58
C PHE A 12 10.30 8.41 -16.11
N MET A 13 10.62 9.53 -16.76
CA MET A 13 10.73 9.64 -18.22
C MET A 13 12.14 9.28 -18.70
N GLU A 14 12.73 8.22 -18.15
CA GLU A 14 13.98 7.63 -18.65
C GLU A 14 13.67 6.62 -19.78
N ILE A 15 14.70 6.10 -20.45
CA ILE A 15 14.55 4.99 -21.41
C ILE A 15 15.17 3.74 -20.77
N PRO A 16 14.39 2.66 -20.55
CA PRO A 16 12.94 2.54 -20.77
C PRO A 16 12.11 3.34 -19.75
N PRO A 17 10.93 3.86 -20.12
CA PRO A 17 10.08 4.60 -19.18
C PRO A 17 9.58 3.67 -18.08
N ARG A 18 9.60 4.15 -16.83
CA ARG A 18 9.10 3.39 -15.67
C ARG A 18 8.17 4.22 -14.80
N VAL A 19 7.32 3.50 -14.06
CA VAL A 19 6.43 4.05 -13.05
C VAL A 19 6.66 3.28 -11.76
N GLU A 20 6.84 4.01 -10.68
CA GLU A 20 6.95 3.43 -9.34
C GLU A 20 5.76 3.85 -8.48
N TYR A 21 5.33 2.92 -7.63
CA TYR A 21 4.30 3.14 -6.64
C TYR A 21 4.91 2.91 -5.25
N SER A 22 4.65 3.82 -4.34
CA SER A 22 5.04 3.70 -2.93
C SER A 22 3.87 4.07 -2.03
N LEU A 23 3.92 3.68 -0.76
CA LEU A 23 2.92 4.11 0.21
C LEU A 23 3.17 5.57 0.62
N THR A 24 2.10 6.29 0.89
CA THR A 24 2.18 7.53 1.67
C THR A 24 2.36 7.19 3.15
N LYS A 25 2.66 8.20 3.98
CA LYS A 25 2.68 8.03 5.44
C LYS A 25 1.36 7.45 5.97
N ALA A 26 0.22 7.94 5.47
CA ALA A 26 -1.09 7.39 5.83
C ALA A 26 -1.28 5.93 5.36
N GLY A 27 -0.73 5.57 4.20
CA GLY A 27 -0.70 4.19 3.72
C GLY A 27 0.14 3.26 4.59
N GLU A 28 1.29 3.73 5.09
CA GLU A 28 2.12 2.99 6.03
C GLU A 28 1.45 2.84 7.40
N ASP A 29 0.86 3.92 7.92
CA ASP A 29 0.18 3.92 9.22
C ASP A 29 -1.08 3.03 9.22
N LEU A 30 -1.61 2.67 8.04
CA LEU A 30 -2.71 1.73 7.87
C LEU A 30 -2.25 0.25 7.97
N ILE A 31 -0.97 -0.05 7.73
CA ILE A 31 -0.44 -1.41 7.73
C ILE A 31 -0.74 -2.18 9.04
N PRO A 32 -0.51 -1.62 10.24
CA PRO A 32 -0.80 -2.33 11.48
C PRO A 32 -2.26 -2.79 11.58
N SER A 33 -3.22 -1.93 11.22
CA SER A 33 -4.65 -2.25 11.24
C SER A 33 -5.00 -3.39 10.27
N LEU A 34 -4.43 -3.35 9.06
CA LEU A 34 -4.61 -4.41 8.07
C LEU A 34 -3.99 -5.73 8.53
N LYS A 35 -2.84 -5.69 9.22
CA LYS A 35 -2.20 -6.87 9.81
C LYS A 35 -3.08 -7.48 10.90
N SER A 36 -3.60 -6.67 11.82
CA SER A 36 -4.51 -7.17 12.87
C SER A 36 -5.77 -7.80 12.29
N LEU A 37 -6.35 -7.20 11.25
CA LEU A 37 -7.51 -7.80 10.56
C LEU A 37 -7.15 -9.13 9.88
N ALA A 38 -5.98 -9.21 9.26
CA ALA A 38 -5.49 -10.43 8.63
C ALA A 38 -5.21 -11.55 9.65
N GLU A 39 -4.65 -11.21 10.81
CA GLU A 39 -4.41 -12.15 11.92
C GLU A 39 -5.74 -12.69 12.48
N TRP A 40 -6.71 -11.81 12.72
CA TRP A 40 -8.05 -12.22 13.11
C TRP A 40 -8.66 -13.17 12.08
N GLY A 41 -8.59 -12.82 10.79
CA GLY A 41 -9.10 -13.69 9.72
C GLY A 41 -8.47 -15.08 9.70
N LYS A 42 -7.15 -15.18 9.96
CA LYS A 42 -6.44 -16.46 10.07
C LYS A 42 -6.90 -17.28 11.28
N SER A 43 -7.19 -16.63 12.41
CA SER A 43 -7.67 -17.33 13.61
C SER A 43 -9.04 -17.99 13.42
N MET A 44 -9.84 -17.49 12.47
CA MET A 44 -11.19 -18.00 12.16
C MET A 44 -11.20 -19.17 11.17
N GLN A 45 -10.04 -19.53 10.57
CA GLN A 45 -9.91 -20.63 9.62
C GLN A 45 -9.45 -21.96 10.26
N ASN A 46 -9.39 -22.04 11.59
CA ASN A 46 -9.05 -23.26 12.33
C ASN A 46 -10.27 -23.86 13.05
#